data_AF-A0A5K1D9I9-F1
#
_entry.id   AF-A0A5K1D9I9-F1
#
_cell.length_a   1.000
_cell.length_b   1.000
_cell.length_c   1.000
_cell.angle_alpha   90.00
_cell.angle_beta   90.00
_cell.angle_gamma   90.00
#
_symmetry.space_group_name_H-M   'P 1'
#
loop_
_entity.id
_entity.type
_entity.pdbx_description
1 polymer ?
#
loop_
_entity_poly.entity_id
_entity_poly.type
_entity_poly.pdbx_seq_one_letter_code
_entity_poly.pdbx_strand_id
1 'polypeptide(L)'
;MNPLERSKKRIHLWKKAMIHFSLCFTMGFFTGLAPTSTSDVFPGRRTGDFRASRIIIQGRGQATVRPERAGNFNRSLMADASSEIPNRIEWELAELENQDDEPEAARRLLIIVTPTGVGNPLQAAYLRRLGHTLKLVPHPLLWIVVQHQTDSPETVEILRGSGIMYRHIVCRENFTTPAESVEYQRNLALNHIEHHRLDGIVHFADAFNVYDLQFFDEIRET
;
A
#
# COMPACT_ATOMS: atom_id res chain seq x y z
N MET A 1 -26.96 -3.51 53.46
CA MET A 1 -25.59 -3.73 52.92
C MET A 1 -25.25 -2.55 52.02
N ASN A 2 -24.20 -1.78 52.36
CA ASN A 2 -23.97 -0.43 51.84
C ASN A 2 -23.25 -0.45 50.46
N PRO A 3 -23.71 0.31 49.45
CA PRO A 3 -23.11 0.35 48.10
C PRO A 3 -21.69 0.94 48.03
N LEU A 4 -21.27 1.66 49.08
CA LEU A 4 -20.01 2.41 49.15
C LEU A 4 -18.75 1.53 49.27
N GLU A 5 -18.85 0.29 49.77
CA GLU A 5 -17.69 -0.59 49.91
C GLU A 5 -17.23 -1.23 48.59
N ARG A 6 -18.12 -1.36 47.61
CA ARG A 6 -17.81 -2.03 46.33
C ARG A 6 -16.89 -1.18 45.44
N SER A 7 -16.95 0.16 45.58
CA SER A 7 -16.15 1.11 44.81
C SER A 7 -14.66 1.10 45.20
N LYS A 8 -14.34 1.01 46.50
CA LYS A 8 -12.95 1.02 47.00
C LYS A 8 -12.10 -0.15 46.46
N LYS A 9 -12.71 -1.32 46.23
CA LYS A 9 -12.02 -2.51 45.71
C LYS A 9 -11.66 -2.40 44.22
N ARG A 10 -12.52 -1.75 43.40
CA ARG A 10 -12.28 -1.54 41.95
C ARG A 10 -11.15 -0.55 41.69
N ILE A 11 -11.09 0.53 42.46
CA ILE A 11 -10.06 1.58 42.35
C ILE A 11 -8.66 1.01 42.66
N HIS A 12 -8.56 0.09 43.62
CA HIS A 12 -7.27 -0.50 43.98
C HIS A 12 -6.72 -1.46 42.91
N LEU A 13 -7.59 -2.21 42.22
CA LEU A 13 -7.19 -3.11 41.14
C LEU A 13 -6.72 -2.36 39.90
N TRP A 14 -7.40 -1.27 39.53
CA TRP A 14 -6.99 -0.44 38.40
C TRP A 14 -5.70 0.32 38.70
N LYS A 15 -5.48 0.75 39.95
CA LYS A 15 -4.18 1.32 40.36
C LYS A 15 -3.01 0.34 40.16
N LYS A 16 -3.17 -0.94 40.50
CA LYS A 16 -2.12 -1.96 40.29
C LYS A 16 -1.83 -2.19 38.81
N ALA A 17 -2.87 -2.25 37.97
CA ALA A 17 -2.71 -2.39 36.53
C ALA A 17 -2.02 -1.17 35.89
N MET A 18 -2.42 0.04 36.29
CA MET A 18 -1.82 1.29 35.78
C MET A 18 -0.34 1.43 36.16
N ILE A 19 0.05 1.01 37.37
CA ILE A 19 1.46 1.02 37.80
C ILE A 19 2.28 0.02 36.96
N HIS A 20 1.75 -1.18 36.70
CA HIS A 20 2.45 -2.19 35.91
C HIS A 20 2.61 -1.78 34.43
N PHE A 21 1.56 -1.20 33.83
CA PHE A 21 1.63 -0.67 32.46
C PHE A 21 2.58 0.54 32.36
N SER A 22 2.56 1.45 33.35
CA SER A 22 3.48 2.58 33.44
C SER A 22 4.95 2.14 33.55
N LEU A 23 5.24 1.14 34.39
CA LEU A 23 6.60 0.61 34.55
C LEU A 23 7.11 -0.05 33.26
N CYS A 24 6.26 -0.82 32.58
CA CYS A 24 6.61 -1.42 31.29
C CYS A 24 6.85 -0.36 30.20
N PHE A 25 6.02 0.68 30.17
CA PHE A 25 6.15 1.78 29.22
C PHE A 25 7.44 2.57 29.43
N THR A 26 7.79 2.91 30.67
CA THR A 26 9.03 3.62 30.98
C THR A 26 10.28 2.78 30.65
N MET A 27 10.29 1.48 30.98
CA MET A 27 11.38 0.59 30.55
C MET A 27 11.51 0.51 29.02
N GLY A 28 10.40 0.35 28.29
CA GLY A 28 10.42 0.32 26.83
C GLY A 28 10.86 1.64 26.20
N PHE A 29 10.43 2.77 26.75
CA PHE A 29 10.77 4.11 26.25
C PHE A 29 12.27 4.42 26.38
N PHE A 30 12.90 4.06 27.50
CA PHE A 30 14.34 4.25 27.66
C PHE A 30 15.17 3.24 26.85
N THR A 31 14.66 2.03 26.64
CA THR A 31 15.34 1.04 25.77
C THR A 31 15.28 1.45 24.30
N GLY A 32 14.22 2.15 23.87
CA GLY A 32 14.06 2.68 22.50
C GLY A 32 14.88 3.93 22.18
N LEU A 33 15.49 4.57 23.18
CA LEU A 33 16.30 5.78 23.03
C LEU A 33 17.79 5.57 23.35
N ALA A 34 18.23 4.33 23.58
CA ALA A 34 19.65 4.04 23.71
C ALA A 34 20.35 4.23 22.35
N PRO A 35 21.28 5.19 22.20
CA PRO A 35 22.10 5.26 20.99
C PRO A 35 22.99 4.03 20.97
N THR A 36 22.92 3.20 19.92
CA THR A 36 23.90 2.13 19.72
C THR A 36 25.23 2.76 19.34
N SER A 37 25.98 3.18 20.36
CA SER A 37 27.36 3.65 20.24
C SER A 37 28.19 2.50 19.69
N THR A 38 28.74 2.73 18.51
CA THR A 38 29.79 1.94 17.90
C THR A 38 30.99 1.86 18.85
N SER A 39 31.49 0.65 19.07
CA SER A 39 32.86 0.44 19.51
C SER A 39 33.45 -0.70 18.69
N ASP A 40 34.14 -0.33 17.62
CA ASP A 40 34.99 -1.21 16.82
C ASP A 40 36.24 -1.53 17.62
N VAL A 41 36.32 -2.73 18.21
CA VAL A 41 37.58 -3.39 18.53
C VAL A 41 37.38 -4.89 18.40
N PHE A 42 37.77 -5.47 17.27
CA PHE A 42 38.62 -6.67 17.19
C PHE A 42 38.91 -7.02 15.71
N PRO A 43 40.19 -7.13 15.31
CA PRO A 43 40.58 -7.54 13.97
C PRO A 43 40.64 -9.07 13.88
N GLY A 44 39.93 -9.68 12.93
CA GLY A 44 39.86 -11.14 12.85
C GLY A 44 39.07 -11.76 11.68
N ARG A 45 39.45 -11.40 10.45
CA ARG A 45 39.43 -12.24 9.22
C ARG A 45 38.17 -13.09 8.88
N ARG A 46 37.39 -12.52 7.94
CA ARG A 46 36.72 -13.11 6.74
C ARG A 46 35.68 -14.24 6.90
N THR A 47 34.41 -13.84 6.84
CA THR A 47 33.33 -14.54 6.12
C THR A 47 32.72 -13.49 5.18
N GLY A 48 32.64 -13.73 3.87
CA GLY A 48 31.49 -14.45 3.31
C GLY A 48 30.54 -13.42 2.71
N ASP A 49 30.77 -13.07 1.44
CA ASP A 49 29.83 -12.30 0.64
C ASP A 49 28.53 -13.09 0.51
N PHE A 50 27.48 -12.64 1.21
CA PHE A 50 26.10 -13.00 0.87
C PHE A 50 25.33 -11.74 0.50
N ARG A 51 25.33 -11.54 -0.81
CA ARG A 51 24.58 -10.56 -1.59
C ARG A 51 23.08 -10.89 -1.49
N ALA A 52 22.30 -9.87 -1.14
CA ALA A 52 20.85 -9.92 -1.09
C ALA A 52 20.23 -10.36 -2.43
N SER A 53 19.25 -11.25 -2.29
CA SER A 53 18.60 -12.03 -3.34
C SER A 53 17.88 -11.18 -4.40
N ARG A 54 18.22 -11.44 -5.66
CA ARG A 54 17.34 -11.22 -6.81
C ARG A 54 16.50 -12.49 -7.02
N ILE A 55 15.18 -12.35 -7.04
CA ILE A 55 14.25 -13.41 -7.40
C ILE A 55 14.29 -13.58 -8.93
N ILE A 56 14.66 -14.77 -9.40
CA ILE A 56 14.49 -15.23 -10.78
C ILE A 56 13.72 -16.56 -10.73
N ILE A 57 12.59 -16.60 -11.43
CA ILE A 57 11.78 -17.80 -11.67
C ILE A 57 12.28 -18.44 -12.95
N GLN A 58 12.75 -19.69 -12.91
CA GLN A 58 12.47 -20.70 -13.96
C GLN A 58 12.94 -22.12 -13.54
N GLY A 59 12.00 -23.07 -13.57
CA GLY A 59 12.15 -24.33 -14.33
C GLY A 59 13.02 -25.47 -13.80
N ARG A 60 12.32 -26.55 -13.42
CA ARG A 60 12.54 -27.95 -13.87
C ARG A 60 13.78 -28.70 -13.32
N GLY A 61 13.52 -29.79 -12.59
CA GLY A 61 14.50 -30.87 -12.37
C GLY A 61 14.09 -31.84 -11.27
N GLN A 62 13.92 -33.11 -11.63
CA GLN A 62 13.49 -34.24 -10.81
C GLN A 62 14.47 -34.60 -9.69
N ALA A 63 13.97 -35.08 -8.54
CA ALA A 63 14.54 -36.25 -7.87
C ALA A 63 13.55 -36.84 -6.85
N THR A 64 13.31 -38.14 -7.05
CA THR A 64 12.49 -39.10 -6.32
C THR A 64 13.04 -39.47 -4.94
N VAL A 65 12.21 -39.51 -3.89
CA VAL A 65 12.32 -40.48 -2.77
C VAL A 65 10.91 -40.83 -2.25
N ARG A 66 10.66 -42.14 -2.11
CA ARG A 66 9.41 -42.82 -1.64
C ARG A 66 9.24 -42.74 -0.10
N PRO A 67 8.05 -43.07 0.43
CA PRO A 67 7.58 -42.67 1.75
C PRO A 67 7.83 -43.73 2.85
N GLU A 68 7.92 -43.28 4.10
CA GLU A 68 7.66 -44.10 5.28
C GLU A 68 6.29 -43.80 5.89
N ARG A 69 5.70 -44.85 6.44
CA ARG A 69 4.29 -45.03 6.81
C ARG A 69 4.28 -45.45 8.27
N ALA A 70 3.53 -44.77 9.14
CA ALA A 70 2.83 -45.37 10.30
C ALA A 70 2.10 -44.29 11.12
N GLY A 71 0.83 -44.55 11.47
CA GLY A 71 0.17 -43.87 12.58
C GLY A 71 -1.33 -43.64 12.41
N ASN A 72 -2.13 -44.71 12.27
CA ASN A 72 -3.59 -44.64 12.38
C ASN A 72 -4.03 -44.33 13.81
N PHE A 73 -4.98 -43.41 14.00
CA PHE A 73 -5.98 -43.50 15.08
C PHE A 73 -7.31 -42.87 14.63
N ASN A 74 -8.28 -43.74 14.33
CA ASN A 74 -9.69 -43.39 14.29
C ASN A 74 -10.31 -43.65 15.67
N ARG A 75 -10.98 -42.68 16.27
CA ARG A 75 -12.05 -42.94 17.25
C ARG A 75 -13.08 -41.81 17.26
N SER A 76 -14.25 -42.12 16.70
CA SER A 76 -15.51 -41.38 16.85
C SER A 76 -16.12 -41.67 18.23
N LEU A 77 -16.77 -40.67 18.85
CA LEU A 77 -18.03 -40.82 19.60
C LEU A 77 -18.60 -39.45 20.03
N MET A 78 -19.90 -39.31 19.78
CA MET A 78 -20.77 -38.13 19.82
C MET A 78 -21.05 -37.58 21.22
N ALA A 79 -21.35 -36.28 21.31
CA ALA A 79 -22.26 -35.74 22.32
C ALA A 79 -23.07 -34.57 21.73
N ASP A 80 -24.38 -34.78 21.77
CA ASP A 80 -25.52 -33.96 21.38
C ASP A 80 -25.61 -32.66 22.18
N ALA A 81 -25.84 -31.55 21.48
CA ALA A 81 -26.43 -30.33 22.04
C ALA A 81 -27.11 -29.57 20.90
N SER A 82 -28.38 -29.92 20.69
CA SER A 82 -29.30 -29.20 19.82
C SER A 82 -29.49 -27.75 20.30
N SER A 83 -29.16 -26.76 19.47
CA SER A 83 -29.66 -25.39 19.59
C SER A 83 -30.25 -24.97 18.25
N GLU A 84 -31.56 -25.10 18.12
CA GLU A 84 -32.35 -24.58 17.00
C GLU A 84 -32.26 -23.04 17.02
N ILE A 85 -31.42 -22.49 16.14
CA ILE A 85 -31.48 -21.07 15.78
C ILE A 85 -32.43 -20.99 14.58
N PRO A 86 -33.46 -20.12 14.58
CA PRO A 86 -34.43 -20.09 13.49
C PRO A 86 -33.75 -19.73 12.16
N ASN A 87 -33.90 -20.61 11.16
CA ASN A 87 -33.50 -20.51 9.75
C ASN A 87 -33.91 -19.22 9.01
N ARG A 88 -34.46 -18.20 9.67
CA ARG A 88 -34.94 -16.99 9.00
C ARG A 88 -33.82 -15.99 8.69
N ILE A 89 -32.76 -15.96 9.48
CA ILE A 89 -31.64 -15.02 9.32
C ILE A 89 -30.60 -15.53 8.31
N GLU A 90 -30.53 -16.86 8.13
CA GLU A 90 -29.53 -17.51 7.26
C GLU A 90 -29.78 -17.25 5.77
N TRP A 91 -31.05 -17.17 5.35
CA TRP A 91 -31.40 -16.80 3.97
C TRP A 91 -31.13 -15.33 3.65
N GLU A 92 -31.40 -14.44 4.62
CA GLU A 92 -31.28 -12.99 4.45
C GLU A 92 -29.80 -12.52 4.47
N LEU A 93 -28.90 -13.28 5.08
CA LEU A 93 -27.44 -13.07 5.01
C LEU A 93 -26.82 -13.71 3.76
N ALA A 94 -27.35 -14.84 3.29
CA ALA A 94 -26.87 -15.48 2.06
C ALA A 94 -27.15 -14.65 0.79
N GLU A 95 -28.18 -13.80 0.80
CA GLU A 95 -28.49 -12.87 -0.29
C GLU A 95 -27.67 -11.56 -0.22
N LEU A 96 -27.00 -11.28 0.90
CA LEU A 96 -26.05 -10.15 1.02
C LEU A 96 -24.59 -10.56 0.77
N GLU A 97 -24.26 -11.86 0.85
CA GLU A 97 -22.92 -12.39 0.56
C GLU A 97 -22.73 -12.80 -0.92
N ASN A 98 -23.80 -12.80 -1.73
CA ASN A 98 -23.76 -13.14 -3.16
C ASN A 98 -23.90 -11.92 -4.09
N GLN A 99 -23.60 -10.72 -3.61
CA GLN A 99 -23.48 -9.55 -4.48
C GLN A 99 -22.08 -9.47 -5.09
N ASP A 100 -21.98 -10.04 -6.29
CA ASP A 100 -21.13 -9.58 -7.39
C ASP A 100 -19.61 -9.59 -7.17
N ASP A 101 -19.04 -10.72 -6.73
CA ASP A 101 -17.66 -11.06 -7.09
C ASP A 101 -17.63 -11.81 -8.43
N GLU A 102 -18.24 -11.23 -9.47
CA GLU A 102 -17.85 -11.59 -10.83
C GLU A 102 -16.34 -11.30 -10.95
N PRO A 103 -15.51 -12.24 -11.40
CA PRO A 103 -14.08 -12.01 -11.50
C PRO A 103 -13.88 -10.87 -12.50
N GLU A 104 -13.68 -9.64 -12.01
CA GLU A 104 -13.35 -8.48 -12.82
C GLU A 104 -12.24 -8.92 -13.76
N ALA A 105 -12.58 -9.07 -15.04
CA ALA A 105 -11.63 -9.49 -16.06
C ALA A 105 -10.38 -8.64 -15.89
N ALA A 106 -9.21 -9.28 -15.72
CA ALA A 106 -7.97 -8.64 -15.28
C ALA A 106 -7.73 -7.34 -16.06
N ARG A 107 -8.08 -6.20 -15.43
CA ARG A 107 -8.04 -4.90 -16.11
C ARG A 107 -6.59 -4.51 -16.36
N ARG A 108 -6.32 -3.99 -17.57
CA ARG A 108 -5.00 -3.44 -17.92
C ARG A 108 -4.65 -2.29 -16.99
N LEU A 109 -3.37 -2.20 -16.63
CA LEU A 109 -2.83 -1.08 -15.86
C LEU A 109 -3.04 0.22 -16.62
N LEU A 110 -3.66 1.20 -15.97
CA LEU A 110 -3.77 2.55 -16.49
C LEU A 110 -2.65 3.42 -15.90
N ILE A 111 -1.83 4.02 -16.77
CA ILE A 111 -0.70 4.87 -16.40
C ILE A 111 -1.03 6.31 -16.77
N ILE A 112 -1.34 7.13 -15.77
CA ILE A 112 -1.63 8.55 -15.95
C ILE A 112 -0.35 9.36 -15.81
N VAL A 113 0.03 10.10 -16.84
CA VAL A 113 1.22 10.96 -16.83
C VAL A 113 0.80 12.42 -16.74
N THR A 114 1.20 13.11 -15.68
CA THR A 114 0.88 14.52 -15.45
C THR A 114 2.15 15.35 -15.38
N PRO A 115 2.49 16.12 -16.43
CA PRO A 115 3.52 17.13 -16.35
C PRO A 115 3.04 18.29 -15.48
N THR A 116 3.95 18.91 -14.74
CA THR A 116 3.65 20.07 -13.90
C THR A 116 4.56 21.24 -14.28
N GLY A 117 3.95 22.41 -14.41
CA GLY A 117 4.65 23.64 -14.78
C GLY A 117 5.14 24.41 -13.57
N VAL A 118 6.10 25.31 -13.78
CA VAL A 118 6.53 26.28 -12.77
C VAL A 118 5.65 27.51 -12.83
N GLY A 119 5.37 28.11 -11.67
CA GLY A 119 4.80 29.45 -11.59
C GLY A 119 3.28 29.54 -11.71
N ASN A 120 2.55 28.41 -11.75
CA ASN A 120 1.09 28.44 -11.65
C ASN A 120 0.65 28.35 -10.18
N PRO A 121 0.06 29.41 -9.59
CA PRO A 121 -0.35 29.41 -8.18
C PRO A 121 -1.48 28.41 -7.89
N LEU A 122 -2.22 27.97 -8.92
CA LEU A 122 -3.31 27.01 -8.79
C LEU A 122 -2.86 25.57 -9.00
N GLN A 123 -1.58 25.31 -9.28
CA GLN A 123 -1.06 23.98 -9.58
C GLN A 123 -1.41 22.96 -8.51
N ALA A 124 -1.27 23.33 -7.23
CA ALA A 124 -1.60 22.46 -6.10
C ALA A 124 -3.10 22.13 -6.04
N ALA A 125 -3.97 23.09 -6.34
CA ALA A 125 -5.41 22.88 -6.38
C ALA A 125 -5.81 21.95 -7.54
N TYR A 126 -5.24 22.16 -8.73
CA TYR A 126 -5.45 21.30 -9.90
C TYR A 126 -4.98 19.87 -9.67
N LEU A 127 -3.78 19.71 -9.10
CA LEU A 127 -3.23 18.38 -8.80
C LEU A 127 -4.09 17.66 -7.75
N ARG A 128 -4.52 18.36 -6.69
CA ARG A 128 -5.40 17.78 -5.68
C ARG A 128 -6.75 17.36 -6.25
N ARG A 129 -7.36 18.20 -7.11
CA ARG A 129 -8.61 17.87 -7.81
C ARG A 129 -8.44 16.63 -8.68
N LEU A 130 -7.40 16.59 -9.51
CA LEU A 130 -7.11 15.42 -10.35
C LEU A 130 -6.90 14.16 -9.49
N GLY A 131 -6.15 14.26 -8.39
CA GLY A 131 -5.96 13.16 -7.45
C GLY A 131 -7.28 12.64 -6.86
N HIS A 132 -8.24 13.52 -6.55
CA HIS A 132 -9.56 13.08 -6.10
C HIS A 132 -10.35 12.36 -7.20
N THR A 133 -10.27 12.82 -8.45
CA THR A 133 -10.89 12.12 -9.60
C THR A 133 -10.25 10.75 -9.81
N LEU A 134 -8.92 10.68 -9.89
CA LEU A 134 -8.19 9.43 -10.12
C LEU A 134 -8.38 8.40 -9.01
N LYS A 135 -8.67 8.84 -7.78
CA LYS A 135 -8.98 7.95 -6.65
C LYS A 135 -10.26 7.15 -6.87
N LEU A 136 -11.20 7.68 -7.66
CA LEU A 136 -12.46 7.02 -7.97
C LEU A 136 -12.34 6.06 -9.16
N VAL A 137 -11.22 6.08 -9.88
CA VAL A 137 -10.99 5.19 -11.03
C VAL A 137 -10.65 3.79 -10.50
N PRO A 138 -11.31 2.72 -10.98
CA PRO A 138 -11.03 1.36 -10.55
C PRO A 138 -9.55 1.00 -10.75
N HIS A 139 -8.97 0.20 -9.86
CA HIS A 139 -7.60 -0.30 -10.01
C HIS A 139 -7.49 -1.36 -11.13
N PRO A 140 -6.29 -1.64 -11.69
CA PRO A 140 -4.98 -1.06 -11.38
C PRO A 140 -4.72 0.30 -12.06
N LEU A 141 -4.23 1.28 -11.29
CA LEU A 141 -3.86 2.63 -11.75
C LEU A 141 -2.51 3.07 -11.17
N LEU A 142 -1.66 3.67 -12.00
CA LEU A 142 -0.40 4.29 -11.63
C LEU A 142 -0.38 5.75 -12.06
N TRP A 143 -0.11 6.66 -11.13
CA TRP A 143 0.00 8.08 -11.42
C TRP A 143 1.45 8.56 -11.42
N ILE A 144 1.96 8.93 -12.59
CA ILE A 144 3.29 9.48 -12.77
C ILE A 144 3.18 11.00 -12.85
N VAL A 145 3.74 11.69 -11.86
CA VAL A 145 3.81 13.15 -11.85
C VAL A 145 5.24 13.58 -12.13
N VAL A 146 5.41 14.37 -13.18
CA VAL A 146 6.70 14.93 -13.58
C VAL A 146 6.74 16.39 -13.17
N GLN A 147 7.76 16.77 -12.40
CA GLN A 147 7.93 18.10 -11.83
C GLN A 147 9.17 18.79 -12.34
N HIS A 148 9.03 20.07 -12.70
CA HIS A 148 10.15 20.89 -13.18
C HIS A 148 11.00 21.46 -12.03
N GLN A 149 12.32 21.45 -12.24
CA GLN A 149 13.42 21.91 -11.38
C GLN A 149 13.60 21.20 -10.04
N THR A 150 12.66 21.36 -9.12
CA THR A 150 12.85 20.98 -7.71
C THR A 150 11.67 20.18 -7.19
N ASP A 151 11.99 19.20 -6.35
CA ASP A 151 11.02 18.46 -5.55
C ASP A 151 10.27 19.44 -4.63
N SER A 152 8.96 19.63 -4.87
CA SER A 152 8.12 20.46 -4.00
C SER A 152 7.53 19.59 -2.90
N PRO A 153 7.75 19.94 -1.62
CA PRO A 153 7.15 19.22 -0.50
C PRO A 153 5.61 19.24 -0.57
N GLU A 154 5.01 20.30 -1.14
CA GLU A 154 3.57 20.41 -1.34
C GLU A 154 3.06 19.37 -2.36
N THR A 155 3.78 19.18 -3.47
CA THR A 155 3.45 18.17 -4.47
C THR A 155 3.51 16.78 -3.86
N VAL A 156 4.58 16.48 -3.11
CA VAL A 156 4.74 15.19 -2.43
C VAL A 156 3.63 14.95 -1.40
N GLU A 157 3.23 15.97 -0.65
CA GLU A 157 2.12 15.87 0.31
C GLU A 157 0.80 15.55 -0.38
N ILE A 158 0.50 16.21 -1.51
CA ILE A 158 -0.71 15.92 -2.31
C ILE A 158 -0.70 14.49 -2.82
N LEU A 159 0.44 14.02 -3.36
CA LEU A 159 0.56 12.66 -3.88
C LEU A 159 0.40 11.60 -2.79
N ARG A 160 1.06 11.77 -1.63
CA ARG A 160 0.90 10.88 -0.48
C ARG A 160 -0.53 10.90 0.07
N GLY A 161 -1.15 12.06 0.14
CA GLY A 161 -2.53 12.22 0.63
C GLY A 161 -3.60 11.68 -0.33
N SER A 162 -3.28 11.49 -1.61
CA SER A 162 -4.23 10.97 -2.61
C SER A 162 -4.61 9.50 -2.37
N GLY A 163 -3.71 8.71 -1.79
CA GLY A 163 -3.88 7.25 -1.63
C GLY A 163 -3.73 6.46 -2.93
N ILE A 164 -3.30 7.09 -4.03
CA ILE A 164 -3.07 6.45 -5.32
C ILE A 164 -1.62 5.98 -5.39
N MET A 165 -1.38 4.84 -6.05
CA MET A 165 -0.02 4.41 -6.39
C MET A 165 0.61 5.44 -7.32
N TYR A 166 1.70 6.09 -6.90
CA TYR A 166 2.32 7.17 -7.66
C TYR A 166 3.83 6.98 -7.85
N ARG A 167 4.35 7.62 -8.89
CA ARG A 167 5.78 7.91 -9.07
C ARG A 167 5.97 9.39 -9.28
N HIS A 168 6.92 9.98 -8.57
CA HIS A 168 7.25 11.39 -8.69
C HIS A 168 8.63 11.52 -9.32
N ILE A 169 8.71 12.19 -10.46
CA ILE A 169 9.92 12.34 -11.26
C ILE A 169 10.26 13.83 -11.34
N VAL A 170 11.53 14.18 -11.10
CA VAL A 170 11.99 15.58 -11.19
C VAL A 170 12.80 15.77 -12.48
N CYS A 171 12.33 16.67 -13.34
CA CYS A 171 12.96 17.14 -14.57
C CYS A 171 13.81 18.38 -14.26
N ARG A 172 15.14 18.31 -14.45
CA ARG A 172 16.08 19.38 -14.08
C ARG A 172 16.54 20.24 -15.26
N GLU A 173 16.09 19.92 -16.47
CA GLU A 173 16.43 20.67 -17.67
C GLU A 173 15.78 22.05 -17.70
N ASN A 174 16.49 23.01 -18.28
CA ASN A 174 15.98 24.36 -18.53
C ASN A 174 15.39 24.44 -19.93
N PHE A 175 14.22 25.06 -20.07
CA PHE A 175 13.52 25.19 -21.34
C PHE A 175 13.31 26.66 -21.68
N THR A 176 13.35 26.96 -22.98
CA THR A 176 13.09 28.32 -23.47
C THR A 176 11.60 28.61 -23.51
N THR A 177 10.79 27.59 -23.83
CA THR A 177 9.34 27.70 -23.93
C THR A 177 8.62 26.73 -22.99
N PRO A 178 7.40 27.07 -22.52
CA PRO A 178 6.58 26.16 -21.73
C PRO A 178 6.21 24.87 -22.49
N ALA A 179 6.01 24.97 -23.80
CA ALA A 179 5.66 23.83 -24.65
C ALA A 179 6.80 22.80 -24.72
N GLU A 180 8.04 23.25 -24.91
CA GLU A 180 9.23 22.38 -24.85
C GLU A 180 9.34 21.67 -23.50
N SER A 181 9.07 22.38 -22.40
CA SER A 181 9.10 21.79 -21.06
C SER A 181 8.08 20.65 -20.91
N VAL A 182 6.84 20.86 -21.36
CA VAL A 182 5.79 19.84 -21.29
C VAL A 182 6.16 18.62 -22.14
N GLU A 183 6.62 18.82 -23.36
CA GLU A 183 7.00 17.72 -24.26
C GLU A 183 8.18 16.93 -23.70
N TYR A 184 9.21 17.61 -23.16
CA TYR A 184 10.33 16.93 -22.52
C TYR A 184 9.88 16.12 -21.29
N GLN A 185 9.01 16.68 -20.46
CA GLN A 185 8.47 15.98 -19.29
C GLN A 185 7.69 14.72 -19.68
N ARG A 186 6.90 14.78 -20.77
CA ARG A 186 6.18 13.61 -21.30
C ARG A 186 7.17 12.54 -21.77
N ASN A 187 8.20 12.92 -22.51
CA ASN A 187 9.24 11.99 -22.96
C ASN A 187 10.05 11.41 -21.79
N LEU A 188 10.30 12.18 -20.74
CA LEU A 188 10.95 11.71 -19.52
C LEU A 188 10.11 10.63 -18.81
N ALA A 189 8.78 10.82 -18.76
CA ALA A 189 7.87 9.81 -18.24
C ALA A 189 7.86 8.54 -19.12
N LEU A 190 7.86 8.68 -20.45
CA LEU A 190 7.92 7.55 -21.37
C LEU A 190 9.21 6.73 -21.20
N ASN A 191 10.36 7.38 -21.12
CA ASN A 191 11.64 6.72 -20.84
C ASN A 191 11.60 6.00 -19.48
N HIS A 192 10.97 6.60 -18.48
CA HIS A 192 10.80 5.97 -17.18
C HIS A 192 9.91 4.72 -17.24
N ILE A 193 8.82 4.76 -18.00
CA ILE A 193 7.90 3.63 -18.25
C ILE A 193 8.65 2.49 -18.96
N GLU A 194 9.38 2.82 -20.03
CA GLU A 194 10.19 1.87 -20.81
C GLU A 194 11.27 1.22 -19.95
N HIS A 195 12.06 2.02 -19.23
CA HIS A 195 13.14 1.55 -18.38
C HIS A 195 12.67 0.55 -17.31
N HIS A 196 11.49 0.78 -16.73
CA HIS A 196 10.92 -0.08 -15.70
C HIS A 196 9.97 -1.16 -16.24
N ARG A 197 9.80 -1.24 -17.57
CA ARG A 197 8.90 -2.19 -18.24
C ARG A 197 7.48 -2.18 -17.66
N LEU A 198 6.95 -0.98 -17.48
CA LEU A 198 5.57 -0.81 -17.03
C LEU A 198 4.63 -1.09 -18.21
N ASP A 199 3.99 -2.26 -18.18
CA ASP A 199 3.04 -2.68 -19.21
C ASP A 199 1.63 -2.18 -18.86
N GLY A 200 1.05 -1.38 -19.74
CA GLY A 200 -0.23 -0.71 -19.50
C GLY A 200 -0.57 0.35 -20.54
N ILE A 201 -1.74 0.95 -20.36
CA ILE A 201 -2.28 2.01 -21.23
C ILE A 201 -1.81 3.35 -20.67
N VAL A 202 -1.14 4.16 -21.48
CA VAL A 202 -0.61 5.46 -21.07
C VAL A 202 -1.53 6.58 -21.53
N HIS A 203 -1.94 7.45 -20.59
CA HIS A 203 -2.66 8.67 -20.91
C HIS A 203 -1.95 9.91 -20.34
N PHE A 204 -1.70 10.90 -21.21
CA PHE A 204 -1.14 12.18 -20.80
C PHE A 204 -2.25 13.11 -20.31
N ALA A 205 -2.28 13.34 -18.99
CA ALA A 205 -3.29 14.14 -18.34
C ALA A 205 -2.70 15.42 -17.74
N ASP A 206 -3.05 16.57 -18.32
CA ASP A 206 -2.70 17.85 -17.74
C ASP A 206 -3.56 18.13 -16.49
N ALA A 207 -2.95 18.61 -15.40
CA ALA A 207 -3.64 18.75 -14.11
C ALA A 207 -4.87 19.69 -14.14
N PHE A 208 -4.88 20.67 -15.05
CA PHE A 208 -5.96 21.66 -15.16
C PHE A 208 -7.17 21.13 -15.94
N ASN A 209 -7.05 19.99 -16.64
CA ASN A 209 -8.17 19.36 -17.34
C ASN A 209 -9.19 18.76 -16.36
N VAL A 210 -10.39 18.54 -16.87
CA VAL A 210 -11.49 17.89 -16.15
C VAL A 210 -11.80 16.57 -16.86
N TYR A 211 -11.85 15.49 -16.10
CA TYR A 211 -12.07 14.14 -16.60
C TYR A 211 -13.36 13.60 -16.01
N ASP A 212 -14.19 13.00 -16.86
CA ASP A 212 -15.29 12.15 -16.39
C ASP A 212 -14.75 10.75 -16.05
N LEU A 213 -15.44 10.01 -15.19
CA LEU A 213 -15.02 8.65 -14.82
C LEU A 213 -15.17 7.67 -15.99
N GLN A 214 -16.21 7.84 -16.81
CA GLN A 214 -16.47 6.99 -17.98
C GLN A 214 -15.31 7.00 -18.99
N PHE A 215 -14.62 8.14 -19.12
CA PHE A 215 -13.44 8.25 -19.98
C PHE A 215 -12.37 7.20 -19.64
N PHE A 216 -12.16 6.89 -18.36
CA PHE A 216 -11.15 5.92 -17.94
C PHE A 216 -11.56 4.48 -18.22
N ASP A 217 -12.86 4.21 -18.31
CA ASP A 217 -13.39 2.91 -18.74
C ASP A 217 -13.22 2.75 -20.26
N GLU A 218 -13.57 3.79 -21.04
CA GLU A 218 -13.43 3.79 -22.50
C GLU A 218 -11.98 3.54 -22.96
N ILE A 219 -11.01 4.23 -22.36
CA ILE A 219 -9.60 4.02 -22.77
C ILE A 219 -9.08 2.63 -22.40
N ARG A 220 -9.69 1.93 -21.44
CA ARG A 220 -9.30 0.56 -21.11
C ARG A 220 -9.76 -0.47 -22.13
N GLU A 221 -10.72 -0.12 -22.96
CA GLU A 221 -11.22 -0.95 -24.04
C GLU A 221 -10.38 -0.88 -25.33
N THR A 222 -9.42 0.05 -25.39
CA THR A 222 -8.41 0.11 -26.49
C THR A 222 -7.37 -0.99 -26.37
#